data_AF-A0A645GIC3-F1
#
_entry.id   AF-A0A645GIC3-F1
#
_cell.length_a   1.000
_cell.length_b   1.000
_cell.length_c   1.000
_cell.angle_alpha   90.00
_cell.angle_beta   90.00
_cell.angle_gamma   90.00
#
_symmetry.space_group_name_H-M   'P 1'
#
loop_
_entity.id
_entity.type
_entity.pdbx_description
1 polymer ?
#
loop_
_entity_poly.entity_id
_entity_poly.type
_entity_poly.pdbx_seq_one_letter_code
_entity_poly.pdbx_strand_id
1 'polypeptide(L)'
;MSEVLERALISFDHKIKGFAGENAVLTGVETRTSAPIRMTRDENGESLGIMGLFPAGEGAGYAGGIVSAAVDGLRAAERLMARYAPPT
;
A
#
# COMPACT_ATOMS: atom_id res chain seq x y z
N MET A 1 -10.52 -19.10 1.46
CA MET A 1 -9.16 -18.71 1.91
C MET A 1 -8.27 -19.94 2.08
N SER A 2 -8.66 -20.93 2.89
CA SER A 2 -7.85 -22.13 3.13
C SER A 2 -7.51 -22.93 1.87
N GLU A 3 -8.48 -23.20 0.98
CA GLU A 3 -8.22 -23.96 -0.26
C GLU A 3 -7.23 -23.28 -1.21
N VAL A 4 -7.27 -21.95 -1.30
CA VAL A 4 -6.37 -21.18 -2.16
C VAL A 4 -4.95 -21.21 -1.59
N LEU A 5 -4.83 -21.06 -0.27
CA LEU A 5 -3.55 -21.12 0.43
C LEU A 5 -2.91 -22.51 0.28
N GLU A 6 -3.67 -23.58 0.47
CA GLU A 6 -3.19 -24.97 0.31
C GLU A 6 -2.62 -25.21 -1.10
N ARG A 7 -3.40 -24.87 -2.14
CA ARG A 7 -2.95 -25.00 -3.53
C ARG A 7 -1.71 -24.16 -3.84
N ALA A 8 -1.61 -22.96 -3.27
CA ALA A 8 -0.46 -22.08 -3.44
C ALA A 8 0.81 -22.66 -2.80
N LEU A 9 0.71 -23.24 -1.59
CA LEU A 9 1.84 -23.88 -0.91
C LEU A 9 2.38 -25.06 -1.73
N ILE A 10 1.51 -25.94 -2.24
CA ILE A 10 1.90 -27.05 -3.13
C ILE A 10 2.55 -26.50 -4.41
N SER A 11 1.96 -25.47 -5.02
CA SER A 11 2.53 -24.85 -6.22
C SER A 11 3.91 -24.25 -5.99
N PHE A 12 4.19 -23.70 -4.81
CA PHE A 12 5.51 -23.16 -4.48
C PHE A 12 6.54 -24.24 -4.18
N ASP A 13 6.15 -25.40 -3.65
CA ASP A 13 7.07 -26.52 -3.45
C ASP A 13 7.65 -27.05 -4.78
N HIS A 14 6.82 -27.04 -5.85
CA HIS A 14 7.29 -27.36 -7.20
C HIS A 14 8.29 -26.35 -7.77
N LYS A 15 8.31 -25.10 -7.26
CA LYS A 15 9.24 -24.05 -7.69
C LYS A 15 10.49 -23.96 -6.80
N ILE A 16 10.30 -24.19 -5.51
CA ILE A 16 11.33 -24.13 -4.48
C ILE A 16 11.19 -25.41 -3.66
N LYS A 17 12.08 -26.38 -3.92
CA LYS A 17 12.04 -27.68 -3.25
C LYS A 17 12.08 -27.50 -1.72
N GLY A 18 11.08 -28.06 -1.04
CA GLY A 18 10.97 -28.04 0.42
C GLY A 18 10.21 -26.82 0.96
N PHE A 19 9.62 -25.98 0.11
CA PHE A 19 8.81 -24.84 0.54
C PHE A 19 7.59 -25.27 1.37
N ALA A 20 7.02 -26.45 1.08
CA ALA A 20 5.91 -27.04 1.84
C ALA A 20 6.32 -28.30 2.63
N GLY A 21 7.57 -28.36 3.10
CA GLY A 21 8.10 -29.51 3.84
C GLY A 21 7.47 -29.73 5.22
N GLU A 22 7.64 -30.92 5.79
CA GLU A 22 7.02 -31.35 7.07
C GLU A 22 7.37 -30.45 8.27
N ASN A 23 8.52 -29.78 8.22
CA ASN A 23 8.98 -28.86 9.27
C ASN A 23 8.62 -27.38 9.00
N ALA A 24 7.86 -27.09 7.94
CA ALA A 24 7.42 -25.73 7.63
C ALA A 24 6.38 -25.25 8.65
N VAL A 25 6.49 -23.99 9.08
CA VAL A 25 5.61 -23.42 10.10
C VAL A 25 4.73 -22.34 9.48
N LEU A 26 3.43 -22.42 9.73
CA LEU A 26 2.47 -21.36 9.44
C LEU A 26 2.18 -20.58 10.73
N THR A 27 2.54 -19.29 10.73
CA THR A 27 2.45 -18.44 11.92
C THR A 27 1.34 -17.41 11.79
N GLY A 28 0.29 -17.56 12.59
CA GLY A 28 -0.74 -16.53 12.77
C GLY A 28 -1.45 -16.11 11.47
N VAL A 29 -2.14 -14.98 11.54
CA VAL A 29 -2.82 -14.35 10.40
C VAL A 29 -2.23 -12.99 10.12
N GLU A 30 -1.79 -12.77 8.88
CA GLU A 30 -1.31 -11.47 8.42
C GLU A 30 -2.51 -10.67 7.86
N THR A 31 -2.96 -9.66 8.59
CA THR A 31 -4.22 -8.95 8.28
C THR A 31 -4.02 -7.53 7.79
N ARG A 32 -2.79 -7.00 7.81
CA ARG A 32 -2.48 -5.59 7.51
C ARG A 32 -1.44 -5.46 6.40
N THR A 33 -1.73 -6.09 5.26
CA THR A 33 -0.85 -6.06 4.08
C THR A 33 -0.94 -4.76 3.28
N SER A 34 -2.03 -4.00 3.45
CA SER A 34 -2.24 -2.68 2.83
C SER A 34 -3.38 -1.95 3.54
N ALA A 35 -3.58 -0.67 3.24
CA ALA A 35 -4.70 0.08 3.80
C ALA A 35 -6.05 -0.50 3.34
N PRO A 36 -7.00 -0.69 4.28
CA PRO A 36 -8.33 -1.21 3.97
C PRO A 36 -9.25 -0.14 3.36
N ILE A 37 -8.78 1.10 3.23
CA ILE A 37 -9.53 2.23 2.69
C ILE A 37 -8.68 2.99 1.68
N ARG A 38 -9.36 3.78 0.85
CA ARG A 38 -8.76 4.75 -0.06
C ARG A 38 -9.34 6.12 0.24
N MET A 39 -8.51 7.06 0.69
CA MET A 39 -8.92 8.44 0.94
C MET A 39 -8.95 9.21 -0.38
N THR A 40 -10.11 9.37 -1.00
CA THR A 40 -10.21 9.92 -2.36
C THR A 40 -9.60 11.32 -2.47
N ARG A 41 -8.70 11.48 -3.44
CA ARG A 41 -8.08 12.74 -3.85
C ARG A 41 -8.21 12.95 -5.36
N ASP A 42 -8.22 14.21 -5.79
CA ASP A 42 -8.27 14.61 -7.20
C ASP A 42 -6.93 14.40 -7.93
N GLU A 43 -6.86 14.84 -9.19
CA GLU A 43 -5.64 14.79 -9.98
C GLU A 43 -4.51 15.69 -9.41
N ASN A 44 -4.86 16.72 -8.64
CA ASN A 44 -3.93 17.62 -7.93
C ASN A 44 -3.52 17.07 -6.55
N GLY A 45 -4.08 15.94 -6.12
CA GLY A 45 -3.72 15.26 -4.87
C GLY A 45 -4.47 15.79 -3.64
N GLU A 46 -5.41 16.72 -3.83
CA GLU A 46 -6.23 17.29 -2.76
C GLU A 46 -7.47 16.43 -2.54
N SER A 47 -7.92 16.29 -1.30
CA SER A 47 -9.12 15.52 -0.96
C SER A 47 -10.36 16.07 -1.66
N LEU A 48 -11.21 15.18 -2.17
CA LEU A 48 -12.49 15.57 -2.79
C LEU A 48 -13.50 16.17 -1.80
N GLY A 49 -13.35 15.90 -0.49
CA GLY A 49 -14.32 16.31 0.53
C GLY A 49 -13.81 17.37 1.51
N ILE A 50 -12.49 17.59 1.59
CA ILE A 50 -11.88 18.51 2.56
C ILE A 50 -10.80 19.33 1.85
N MET A 51 -11.08 20.61 1.61
CA MET A 51 -10.09 21.53 1.05
C MET A 51 -8.87 21.67 1.97
N GLY A 52 -7.69 21.71 1.38
CA GLY A 52 -6.40 21.79 2.06
C GLY A 52 -5.87 20.47 2.60
N LEU A 53 -6.63 19.37 2.52
CA LEU A 53 -6.16 18.04 2.92
C LEU A 53 -5.54 17.31 1.73
N PHE A 54 -4.32 16.80 1.87
CA PHE A 54 -3.60 16.03 0.85
C PHE A 54 -3.32 14.60 1.36
N PRO A 55 -4.25 13.65 1.16
CA PRO A 55 -4.03 12.26 1.58
C PRO A 55 -2.84 11.65 0.83
N ALA A 56 -1.88 11.07 1.55
CA ALA A 56 -0.67 10.49 0.98
C ALA A 56 -0.21 9.21 1.69
N GLY A 57 0.60 8.42 0.97
CA GLY A 57 1.22 7.20 1.48
C GLY A 57 0.24 6.03 1.63
N GLU A 58 0.69 5.01 2.35
CA GLU A 58 -0.05 3.75 2.49
C GLU A 58 -1.35 3.94 3.27
N GLY A 59 -1.34 4.72 4.35
CA GLY A 59 -2.54 4.98 5.15
C GLY A 59 -3.69 5.65 4.36
N ALA A 60 -3.35 6.44 3.34
CA ALA A 60 -4.34 7.01 2.42
C ALA A 60 -4.75 6.05 1.28
N GLY A 61 -4.06 4.92 1.17
CA GLY A 61 -4.26 3.89 0.16
C GLY A 61 -3.49 4.13 -1.14
N TYR A 62 -2.50 5.03 -1.20
CA TYR A 62 -1.77 5.41 -2.44
C TYR A 62 -0.36 4.84 -2.56
N ALA A 63 0.09 4.06 -1.57
CA ALA A 63 1.37 3.36 -1.55
C ALA A 63 1.23 1.99 -0.87
N GLY A 64 2.24 1.14 -0.98
CA GLY A 64 2.24 -0.21 -0.38
C GLY A 64 3.62 -0.66 0.11
N GLY A 65 4.48 0.30 0.46
CA GLY A 65 5.83 0.04 0.93
C GLY A 65 6.66 1.31 1.04
N ILE A 66 7.80 1.22 1.73
CA ILE A 66 8.64 2.36 2.15
C ILE A 66 8.92 3.34 1.00
N VAL A 67 9.50 2.85 -0.10
CA VAL A 67 9.88 3.70 -1.23
C VAL A 67 8.66 4.33 -1.90
N SER A 68 7.61 3.55 -2.13
CA SER A 68 6.38 4.08 -2.76
C SER A 68 5.69 5.15 -1.90
N ALA A 69 5.71 4.98 -0.57
CA ALA A 69 5.13 5.95 0.36
C ALA A 69 5.95 7.24 0.40
N ALA A 70 7.28 7.15 0.39
CA ALA A 70 8.16 8.30 0.29
C ALA A 70 7.95 9.10 -1.01
N VAL A 71 7.85 8.41 -2.15
CA VAL A 71 7.59 9.04 -3.45
C VAL A 71 6.21 9.72 -3.47
N ASP A 72 5.18 9.07 -2.93
CA ASP A 72 3.84 9.66 -2.86
C ASP A 72 3.81 10.88 -1.93
N GLY A 73 4.51 10.82 -0.80
CA GLY A 73 4.67 11.94 0.13
C GLY A 73 5.38 13.14 -0.50
N LEU A 74 6.45 12.91 -1.27
CA LEU A 74 7.15 13.97 -2.00
C LEU A 74 6.20 14.67 -2.98
N ARG A 75 5.45 13.90 -3.77
CA ARG A 75 4.47 14.45 -4.73
C ARG A 75 3.37 15.25 -4.03
N ALA A 76 2.87 14.75 -2.90
CA ALA A 76 1.87 15.45 -2.11
C ALA A 76 2.42 16.80 -1.58
N ALA A 77 3.67 16.82 -1.11
CA ALA A 77 4.34 18.04 -0.67
C ALA A 77 4.54 19.03 -1.83
N GLU A 78 4.99 18.57 -3.00
CA GLU A 78 5.14 19.41 -4.20
C GLU A 78 3.82 20.06 -4.62
N ARG A 79 2.72 19.29 -4.62
CA ARG A 79 1.37 19.78 -4.96
C ARG A 79 0.84 20.79 -3.94
N LEU A 80 1.05 20.51 -2.66
CA LEU A 80 0.72 21.44 -1.58
C LEU A 80 1.49 22.75 -1.74
N MET A 81 2.81 22.69 -1.94
CA MET A 81 3.64 23.89 -2.13
C MET A 81 3.22 24.68 -3.37
N ALA A 82 2.92 24.01 -4.49
CA ALA A 82 2.46 24.66 -5.71
C ALA A 82 1.12 25.39 -5.52
N ARG A 83 0.17 24.78 -4.78
CA ARG A 83 -1.15 25.38 -4.51
C ARG A 83 -1.07 26.65 -3.66
N TYR A 84 -0.15 26.69 -2.71
CA TYR A 84 -0.02 27.77 -1.73
C TYR A 84 1.23 28.64 -1.97
N ALA A 85 1.81 28.58 -3.17
CA ALA A 85 2.94 29.42 -3.54
C ALA A 85 2.54 30.91 -3.41
N PRO A 86 3.42 31.77 -2.86
CA PRO A 86 3.13 33.19 -2.76
C PRO A 86 2.96 33.81 -4.14
N PRO A 87 2.12 34.86 -4.29
CA PRO A 87 2.01 35.59 -5.54
C PRO A 87 3.39 36.14 -5.94
N THR A 88 3.75 35.96 -7.21
CA THR A 88 4.92 36.57 -7.83
C THR A 88 4.68 38.03 -8.17
#